data_AF-A0A399SIW0-F1
#
_entry.id   AF-A0A399SIW0-F1
#
_cell.length_a   1.000
_cell.length_b   1.000
_cell.length_c   1.000
_cell.angle_alpha   90.00
_cell.angle_beta   90.00
_cell.angle_gamma   90.00
#
_symmetry.space_group_name_H-M   'P 1'
#
loop_
_entity.id
_entity.type
_entity.pdbx_description
1 polymer ?
#
loop_
_entity_poly.entity_id
_entity_poly.type
_entity_poly.pdbx_seq_one_letter_code
_entity_poly.pdbx_strand_id
1 'polypeptide(L)'
;MTDELIESWIVSLNNEAFSGRIVVDYLAENVYYGEVFTESSNWQVYFIKDTSNVYVGAVVDAVGDLYWLVQTKSRKKGYLSNALKNVILPHKFLEEEKIRITITKGTVGIENYEASLKVAMRLGFQPVSDNEFVLYKSRFIDSLKAHVH
;
A
#
# COMPACT_ATOMS: atom_id res chain seq x y z
N MET A 1 -1.99 -1.93 12.59
CA MET A 1 -2.40 -0.73 11.83
C MET A 1 -3.91 -0.80 11.65
N THR A 2 -4.63 0.32 11.77
CA THR A 2 -6.10 0.35 11.54
C THR A 2 -6.44 1.24 10.35
N ASP A 3 -7.58 0.96 9.71
CA ASP A 3 -8.06 1.75 8.58
C ASP A 3 -8.36 3.19 9.00
N GLU A 4 -8.94 3.41 10.18
CA GLU A 4 -9.29 4.74 10.68
C GLU A 4 -8.06 5.63 10.84
N LEU A 5 -6.94 5.06 11.29
CA LEU A 5 -5.70 5.80 11.47
C LEU A 5 -5.13 6.24 10.12
N ILE A 6 -5.06 5.35 9.14
CA ILE A 6 -4.57 5.69 7.79
C ILE A 6 -5.49 6.71 7.11
N GLU A 7 -6.81 6.53 7.25
CA GLU A 7 -7.81 7.47 6.74
C GLU A 7 -7.58 8.87 7.32
N SER A 8 -7.29 8.97 8.62
CA SER A 8 -6.99 10.25 9.27
C SER A 8 -5.77 10.96 8.65
N TRP A 9 -4.73 10.21 8.27
CA TRP A 9 -3.55 10.77 7.61
C TRP A 9 -3.87 11.28 6.20
N ILE A 10 -4.64 10.50 5.43
CA ILE A 10 -5.11 10.89 4.09
C ILE A 10 -5.95 12.18 4.16
N VAL A 11 -6.91 12.23 5.09
CA VAL A 11 -7.75 13.41 5.31
C VAL A 11 -6.91 14.63 5.70
N SER A 12 -5.93 14.44 6.58
CA SER A 12 -5.09 15.54 7.04
C SER A 12 -4.17 16.09 5.94
N LEU A 13 -3.64 15.22 5.08
CA LEU A 13 -2.87 15.63 3.89
C LEU A 13 -3.72 16.40 2.88
N ASN A 14 -5.01 16.08 2.74
CA ASN A 14 -5.91 16.77 1.83
C ASN A 14 -6.45 18.10 2.38
N ASN A 15 -6.50 18.25 3.71
CA ASN A 15 -7.10 19.42 4.37
C ASN A 15 -6.08 20.31 5.09
N GLU A 16 -4.78 20.00 4.99
CA GLU A 16 -3.67 20.70 5.68
C GLU A 16 -3.85 20.81 7.21
N ALA A 17 -4.49 19.80 7.83
CA ALA A 17 -4.97 19.87 9.22
C ALA A 17 -4.55 18.68 10.09
N PHE A 18 -3.25 18.36 10.17
CA PHE A 18 -2.75 17.30 11.04
C PHE A 18 -2.22 17.84 12.38
N SER A 19 -2.55 17.18 13.48
CA SER A 19 -2.00 17.48 14.83
C SER A 19 -0.61 16.92 15.07
N GLY A 20 -0.12 16.01 14.23
CA GLY A 20 1.26 15.50 14.22
C GLY A 20 2.11 16.10 13.10
N ARG A 21 3.19 15.40 12.71
CA ARG A 21 4.03 15.77 11.56
C ARG A 21 3.94 14.68 10.50
N ILE A 22 3.56 15.07 9.28
CA ILE A 22 3.68 14.22 8.08
C ILE A 22 4.65 14.95 7.14
N VAL A 23 5.70 14.26 6.72
CA VAL A 23 6.61 14.73 5.67
C VAL A 23 6.41 13.82 4.48
N VAL A 24 6.19 14.40 3.31
CA VAL A 24 5.96 13.66 2.06
C VAL A 24 6.84 14.21 0.95
N ASP A 25 7.50 13.30 0.24
CA ASP A 25 8.30 13.56 -0.93
C ASP A 25 7.72 12.81 -2.13
N TYR A 26 7.78 13.43 -3.29
CA TYR A 26 7.39 12.77 -4.54
C TYR A 26 8.29 11.58 -4.82
N LEU A 27 7.71 10.41 -5.07
CA LEU A 27 8.46 9.21 -5.45
C LEU A 27 8.41 8.96 -6.95
N ALA A 28 7.23 8.62 -7.48
CA ALA A 28 7.00 8.43 -8.92
C ALA A 28 5.50 8.36 -9.23
N GLU A 29 5.12 8.66 -10.49
CA GLU A 29 3.73 8.67 -10.97
C GLU A 29 2.80 9.46 -10.03
N ASN A 30 1.82 8.78 -9.40
CA ASN A 30 0.88 9.33 -8.43
C ASN A 30 1.21 8.91 -6.98
N VAL A 31 2.43 8.47 -6.71
CA VAL A 31 2.88 7.94 -5.42
C VAL A 31 3.88 8.89 -4.78
N TYR A 32 3.66 9.15 -3.49
CA TYR A 32 4.50 9.98 -2.64
C TYR A 32 4.98 9.11 -1.47
N TYR A 33 6.27 9.14 -1.18
CA TYR A 33 6.82 8.49 0.00
C TYR A 33 6.80 9.46 1.16
N GLY A 34 6.43 9.00 2.35
CA GLY A 34 6.34 9.86 3.51
C GLY A 34 6.62 9.16 4.82
N GLU A 35 6.95 9.99 5.79
CA GLU A 35 7.12 9.62 7.18
C GLU A 35 6.02 10.26 8.01
N VAL A 36 5.32 9.44 8.79
CA VAL A 36 4.27 9.88 9.70
C VAL A 36 4.75 9.74 11.13
N PHE A 37 4.94 10.87 11.79
CA PHE A 37 5.36 10.94 13.19
C PHE A 37 4.12 11.05 14.08
N THR A 38 3.89 10.03 14.90
CA THR A 38 2.92 10.04 15.99
C THR A 38 3.64 10.20 17.33
N GLU A 39 2.90 10.37 18.43
CA GLU A 39 3.48 10.47 19.77
C GLU A 39 4.29 9.21 20.17
N SER A 40 3.98 8.06 19.57
CA SER A 40 4.52 6.76 19.98
C SER A 40 5.32 6.04 18.89
N SER A 41 5.31 6.51 17.63
CA SER A 41 5.89 5.77 16.51
C SER A 41 6.21 6.67 15.31
N ASN A 42 7.13 6.21 14.47
CA ASN A 42 7.34 6.73 13.12
C ASN A 42 6.92 5.63 12.12
N TRP A 43 6.14 6.01 11.11
CA TRP A 43 5.65 5.10 10.08
C TRP A 43 6.13 5.54 8.71
N GLN A 44 6.66 4.58 7.95
CA GLN A 44 6.94 4.76 6.53
C GLN A 44 5.67 4.47 5.73
N VAL A 45 5.27 5.40 4.88
CA VAL A 45 3.98 5.35 4.19
C VAL A 45 4.15 5.79 2.74
N TYR A 46 3.58 5.02 1.82
CA TYR A 46 3.40 5.41 0.44
C TYR A 46 1.99 5.97 0.26
N PHE A 47 1.86 7.27 0.09
CA PHE A 47 0.58 7.93 -0.20
C PHE A 47 0.29 7.91 -1.70
N ILE A 48 -0.96 7.67 -2.05
CA ILE A 48 -1.41 7.53 -3.44
C ILE A 48 -2.40 8.63 -3.75
N LYS A 49 -2.12 9.41 -4.80
CA LYS A 49 -3.04 10.42 -5.32
C LYS A 49 -3.89 9.89 -6.47
N ASP A 50 -5.05 10.49 -6.66
CA ASP A 50 -5.83 10.32 -7.88
C ASP A 50 -5.39 11.28 -8.99
N THR A 51 -6.09 11.26 -10.12
CA THR A 51 -5.83 12.13 -11.28
C THR A 51 -6.16 13.60 -11.02
N SER A 52 -6.87 13.91 -9.94
CA SER A 52 -7.20 15.27 -9.49
C SER A 52 -6.20 15.79 -8.46
N ASN A 53 -5.08 15.07 -8.25
CA ASN A 53 -4.03 15.40 -7.30
C ASN A 53 -4.47 15.39 -5.82
N VAL A 54 -5.52 14.60 -5.51
CA VAL A 54 -6.04 14.38 -4.15
C VAL A 54 -5.53 13.04 -3.62
N TYR A 55 -5.10 12.98 -2.36
CA TYR A 55 -4.72 11.71 -1.73
C TYR A 55 -5.96 10.83 -1.52
N VAL A 56 -5.92 9.59 -2.01
CA VAL A 56 -7.07 8.67 -2.01
C VAL A 56 -6.76 7.30 -1.42
N GLY A 57 -5.50 7.03 -1.11
CA GLY A 57 -5.08 5.78 -0.51
C GLY A 57 -3.66 5.86 0.04
N ALA A 58 -3.28 4.84 0.80
CA ALA A 58 -1.94 4.72 1.32
C ALA A 58 -1.54 3.24 1.49
N VAL A 59 -0.24 2.97 1.45
CA VAL A 59 0.38 1.70 1.81
C VAL A 59 1.39 1.98 2.92
N VAL A 60 1.15 1.45 4.10
CA VAL A 60 2.02 1.56 5.27
C VAL A 60 2.97 0.38 5.28
N ASP A 61 4.24 0.67 5.52
CA ASP A 61 5.27 -0.34 5.76
C ASP A 61 5.42 -0.56 7.27
N ALA A 62 4.82 -1.64 7.77
CA ALA A 62 4.90 -2.03 9.17
C ALA A 62 6.02 -3.06 9.36
N VAL A 63 7.27 -2.64 9.15
CA VAL A 63 8.48 -3.47 9.31
C VAL A 63 8.46 -4.69 8.38
N GLY A 64 8.34 -4.44 7.07
CA GLY A 64 8.35 -5.49 6.05
C GLY A 64 7.02 -6.21 5.86
N ASP A 65 5.98 -5.81 6.60
CA ASP A 65 4.58 -6.21 6.37
C ASP A 65 3.80 -5.01 5.86
N LEU A 66 3.36 -5.07 4.59
CA LEU A 66 2.62 -3.96 3.99
C LEU A 66 1.14 -4.03 4.38
N TYR A 67 0.61 -2.91 4.85
CA TYR A 67 -0.81 -2.68 5.09
C TYR A 67 -1.31 -1.59 4.15
N TRP A 68 -2.51 -1.69 3.59
CA TRP A 68 -3.03 -0.66 2.68
C TRP A 68 -4.48 -0.30 2.91
N LEU A 69 -4.81 0.93 2.54
CA LEU A 69 -6.16 1.45 2.51
C LEU A 69 -6.38 2.27 1.24
N VAL A 70 -7.57 2.16 0.66
CA VAL A 70 -8.08 3.08 -0.36
C VAL A 70 -9.47 3.53 0.06
N GLN A 71 -9.70 4.84 0.04
CA GLN A 71 -10.99 5.44 0.31
C GLN A 71 -12.08 4.81 -0.56
N THR A 72 -13.24 4.52 0.03
CA THR A 72 -14.33 3.77 -0.65
C THR A 72 -14.72 4.36 -2.00
N LYS A 73 -14.79 5.69 -2.11
CA LYS A 73 -15.13 6.43 -3.36
C LYS A 73 -14.09 6.30 -4.48
N SER A 74 -12.89 5.82 -4.14
CA SER A 74 -11.73 5.69 -5.03
C SER A 74 -11.35 4.23 -5.30
N ARG A 75 -12.05 3.26 -4.69
CA ARG A 75 -11.85 1.83 -4.94
C ARG A 75 -12.25 1.43 -6.36
N LYS A 76 -11.73 0.30 -6.82
CA LYS A 76 -11.99 -0.30 -8.15
C LYS A 76 -11.55 0.55 -9.36
N LYS A 77 -10.86 1.68 -9.12
CA LYS A 77 -10.27 2.55 -10.17
C LYS A 77 -8.82 2.21 -10.52
N GLY A 78 -8.25 1.17 -9.90
CA GLY A 78 -6.90 0.69 -10.20
C GLY A 78 -5.76 1.42 -9.46
N TYR A 79 -6.02 2.50 -8.71
CA TYR A 79 -4.99 3.30 -8.05
C TYR A 79 -4.02 2.48 -7.20
N LEU A 80 -4.53 1.61 -6.31
CA LEU A 80 -3.67 0.76 -5.46
C LEU A 80 -2.87 -0.26 -6.26
N SER A 81 -3.51 -1.01 -7.16
CA SER A 81 -2.84 -2.04 -7.95
C SER A 81 -1.75 -1.46 -8.86
N ASN A 82 -2.00 -0.29 -9.45
CA ASN A 82 -1.02 0.41 -10.27
C ASN A 82 0.13 0.96 -9.41
N ALA A 83 -0.17 1.62 -8.30
CA ALA A 83 0.84 2.11 -7.38
C ALA A 83 1.73 0.99 -6.85
N LEU A 84 1.16 -0.14 -6.43
CA LEU A 84 1.91 -1.32 -5.99
C LEU A 84 2.78 -1.87 -7.10
N LYS A 85 2.21 -2.14 -8.29
CA LYS A 85 2.93 -2.78 -9.39
C LYS A 85 4.03 -1.90 -9.97
N ASN A 86 3.77 -0.61 -10.18
CA ASN A 86 4.64 0.25 -10.97
C ASN A 86 5.67 1.01 -10.13
N VAL A 87 5.34 1.28 -8.86
CA VAL A 87 6.17 2.17 -8.02
C VAL A 87 6.58 1.51 -6.71
N ILE A 88 5.63 1.11 -5.87
CA ILE A 88 5.90 0.73 -4.48
C ILE A 88 6.68 -0.59 -4.40
N LEU A 89 6.24 -1.66 -5.09
CA LEU A 89 6.97 -2.93 -5.06
C LEU A 89 8.35 -2.81 -5.72
N PRO A 90 8.52 -2.19 -6.90
CA PRO A 90 9.85 -1.92 -7.46
C PRO A 90 10.76 -1.16 -6.49
N HIS A 91 10.25 -0.13 -5.82
CA HIS A 91 11.01 0.65 -4.85
C HIS A 91 11.44 -0.22 -3.66
N LYS A 92 10.51 -0.98 -3.06
CA LYS A 92 10.81 -1.90 -1.95
C LYS A 92 11.84 -2.97 -2.33
N PHE A 93 11.76 -3.52 -3.54
CA PHE A 93 12.70 -4.53 -4.03
C PHE A 93 14.11 -3.99 -4.37
N LEU A 94 14.36 -2.68 -4.24
CA LEU A 94 15.73 -2.15 -4.26
C LEU A 94 16.53 -2.66 -3.06
N GLU A 95 15.88 -2.77 -1.90
CA GLU A 95 16.52 -3.14 -0.63
C GLU A 95 16.08 -4.52 -0.12
N GLU A 96 14.87 -4.96 -0.48
CA GLU A 96 14.31 -6.23 0.00
C GLU A 96 14.37 -7.33 -1.05
N GLU A 97 14.58 -8.57 -0.61
CA GLU A 97 14.47 -9.77 -1.47
C GLU A 97 13.07 -10.41 -1.40
N LYS A 98 12.29 -10.08 -0.37
CA LYS A 98 10.91 -10.53 -0.18
C LYS A 98 10.09 -9.47 0.55
N ILE A 99 8.82 -9.39 0.19
CA ILE A 99 7.82 -8.52 0.83
C ILE A 99 6.72 -9.41 1.39
N ARG A 100 6.26 -9.12 2.61
CA ARG A 100 5.16 -9.81 3.27
C ARG A 100 3.93 -8.91 3.35
N ILE A 101 2.76 -9.54 3.34
CA ILE A 101 1.49 -8.91 3.71
C ILE A 101 0.72 -9.85 4.63
N THR A 102 -0.01 -9.28 5.59
CA THR A 102 -0.98 -10.00 6.41
C THR A 102 -2.39 -9.47 6.16
N ILE A 103 -3.31 -10.35 5.73
CA ILE A 103 -4.72 -10.01 5.49
C ILE A 103 -5.61 -10.86 6.40
N THR A 104 -6.03 -10.28 7.53
CA THR A 104 -6.86 -11.00 8.52
C THR A 104 -8.35 -10.71 8.29
N LYS A 105 -9.10 -11.70 7.80
CA LYS A 105 -10.54 -11.59 7.48
C LYS A 105 -11.40 -11.04 8.62
N GLY A 106 -11.15 -11.46 9.86
CA GLY A 106 -11.89 -10.96 11.04
C GLY A 106 -11.61 -9.49 11.38
N THR A 107 -10.47 -8.95 10.93
CA THR A 107 -10.07 -7.56 11.17
C THR A 107 -10.58 -6.63 10.08
N VAL A 108 -10.42 -7.01 8.80
CA VAL A 108 -10.77 -6.12 7.68
C VAL A 108 -12.20 -6.31 7.18
N GLY A 109 -12.88 -7.39 7.59
CA GLY A 109 -14.19 -7.77 7.06
C GLY A 109 -14.11 -8.51 5.72
N ILE A 110 -15.16 -9.24 5.36
CA ILE A 110 -15.17 -10.15 4.20
C ILE A 110 -14.88 -9.42 2.88
N GLU A 111 -15.51 -8.26 2.65
CA GLU A 111 -15.39 -7.55 1.37
C GLU A 111 -13.96 -7.02 1.15
N ASN A 112 -13.34 -6.43 2.19
CA ASN A 112 -11.98 -5.93 2.11
C ASN A 112 -10.96 -7.07 2.05
N TYR A 113 -11.25 -8.20 2.71
CA TYR A 113 -10.43 -9.41 2.63
C TYR A 113 -10.38 -9.92 1.19
N GLU A 114 -11.54 -10.12 0.55
CA GLU A 114 -11.61 -10.60 -0.83
C GLU A 114 -10.96 -9.62 -1.82
N ALA A 115 -11.18 -8.32 -1.64
CA ALA A 115 -10.57 -7.30 -2.47
C ALA A 115 -9.04 -7.28 -2.33
N SER A 116 -8.52 -7.31 -1.11
CA SER A 116 -7.07 -7.32 -0.84
C SER A 116 -6.41 -8.60 -1.32
N LEU A 117 -7.07 -9.76 -1.11
CA LEU A 117 -6.60 -11.04 -1.61
C LEU A 117 -6.48 -11.03 -3.14
N LYS A 118 -7.50 -10.49 -3.84
CA LYS A 118 -7.47 -10.38 -5.30
C LYS A 118 -6.32 -9.49 -5.80
N VAL A 119 -6.03 -8.40 -5.10
CA VAL A 119 -4.89 -7.52 -5.40
C VAL A 119 -3.57 -8.26 -5.19
N ALA A 120 -3.39 -8.89 -4.02
CA ALA A 120 -2.20 -9.65 -3.68
C ALA A 120 -1.90 -10.75 -4.70
N MET A 121 -2.88 -11.59 -5.00
CA MET A 121 -2.73 -12.69 -5.96
C MET A 121 -2.39 -12.18 -7.36
N ARG A 122 -3.00 -11.07 -7.79
CA ARG A 122 -2.70 -10.44 -9.09
C ARG A 122 -1.27 -9.90 -9.18
N LEU A 123 -0.71 -9.45 -8.06
CA LEU A 123 0.68 -9.00 -7.96
C LEU A 123 1.68 -10.15 -7.77
N GLY A 124 1.19 -11.38 -7.70
CA GLY A 124 2.01 -12.59 -7.62
C GLY A 124 2.36 -13.03 -6.20
N PHE A 125 1.79 -12.40 -5.16
CA PHE A 125 1.93 -12.87 -3.78
C PHE A 125 1.42 -14.31 -3.66
N GLN A 126 2.10 -15.11 -2.84
CA GLN A 126 1.75 -16.49 -2.58
C GLN A 126 1.36 -16.67 -1.12
N PRO A 127 0.30 -17.44 -0.83
CA PRO A 127 -0.04 -17.77 0.55
C PRO A 127 1.08 -18.59 1.18
N VAL A 128 1.47 -18.23 2.40
CA VAL A 128 2.36 -19.03 3.26
C VAL A 128 1.62 -19.54 4.50
N SER A 129 0.49 -18.91 4.85
CA SER A 129 -0.48 -19.36 5.84
C SER A 129 -1.89 -18.87 5.46
N ASP A 130 -2.87 -19.06 6.35
CA ASP A 130 -4.26 -18.63 6.15
C ASP A 130 -4.42 -17.11 5.95
N ASN A 131 -3.54 -16.30 6.54
CA ASN A 131 -3.61 -14.85 6.52
C ASN A 131 -2.31 -14.18 6.04
N GLU A 132 -1.22 -14.92 5.86
CA GLU A 132 0.06 -14.37 5.44
C GLU A 132 0.37 -14.73 3.99
N PHE A 133 0.86 -13.73 3.25
CA PHE A 133 1.28 -13.88 1.87
C PHE A 133 2.64 -13.24 1.65
N VAL A 134 3.45 -13.84 0.77
CA VAL A 134 4.80 -13.38 0.47
C VAL A 134 4.99 -13.22 -1.03
N LEU A 135 5.66 -12.15 -1.43
CA LEU A 135 6.14 -11.93 -2.79
C LEU A 135 7.67 -11.85 -2.79
N TYR A 136 8.31 -12.73 -3.54
CA TYR A 136 9.75 -12.70 -3.78
C TYR A 136 10.08 -11.82 -4.98
N LYS A 137 11.22 -11.13 -4.91
CA LYS A 137 11.73 -10.24 -5.97
C LYS A 137 11.83 -10.93 -7.33
N SER A 138 12.41 -12.14 -7.37
CA SER A 138 12.54 -12.95 -8.59
C SER A 138 11.19 -13.19 -9.26
N ARG A 139 10.20 -13.62 -8.48
CA ARG A 139 8.83 -13.88 -8.97
C ARG A 139 8.14 -12.60 -9.45
N PHE A 140 8.35 -11.49 -8.75
CA PHE A 140 7.83 -10.20 -9.18
C PHE A 140 8.40 -9.82 -10.55
N ILE A 141 9.72 -9.95 -10.74
CA ILE A 141 10.40 -9.70 -12.02
C ILE A 141 9.85 -10.61 -13.14
N ASP A 142 9.64 -11.90 -12.85
CA ASP A 142 9.08 -12.84 -13.82
C ASP A 142 7.64 -12.47 -14.22
N SER A 143 6.84 -11.98 -13.27
CA SER A 143 5.46 -11.52 -13.53
C SER A 143 5.41 -10.31 -14.47
N LEU A 144 6.43 -9.45 -14.43
CA LEU A 144 6.55 -8.29 -15.33
C LEU A 144 6.87 -8.74 -16.76
N LYS A 145 7.73 -9.76 -16.92
CA LYS A 145 8.13 -10.30 -18.24
C LYS A 145 6.99 -11.03 -18.95
N ALA A 146 6.16 -11.76 -18.21
CA ALA A 146 5.05 -12.54 -18.77
C ALA A 146 3.95 -11.69 -19.46
N HIS A 147 3.94 -10.37 -19.27
CA HIS A 147 2.97 -9.45 -19.86
C HIS A 147 3.52 -8.68 -21.10
N VAL A 148 4.71 -9.04 -21.60
CA VAL A 148 5.37 -8.38 -22.75
C VAL A 148 5.24 -9.22 -24.05
N HIS A 149 4.38 -10.25 -24.06
CA HIS A 149 4.10 -11.08 -25.24
C HIS A 149 2.62 -11.07 -25.61
#